data_AF-A0A919AL06-F1
#
_entry.id   AF-A0A919AL06-F1
#
_cell.length_a   1.000
_cell.length_b   1.000
_cell.length_c   1.000
_cell.angle_alpha   90.00
_cell.angle_beta   90.00
_cell.angle_gamma   90.00
#
_symmetry.space_group_name_H-M   'P 1'
#
loop_
_entity.id
_entity.type
_entity.pdbx_description
1 polymer ?
#
loop_
_entity_poly.entity_id
_entity_poly.type
_entity_poly.pdbx_seq_one_letter_code
_entity_poly.pdbx_strand_id
1 'polypeptide(L)' 'MSASQPQARPPLPVPSEVSMRDLLASCAAAAAVSTPPRAPEPEPRRRAGEQREAA' A
#
# COMPACT_ATOMS: atom_id res chain seq x y z
N MET A 1 23.92 50.04 14.42
CA MET A 1 24.38 48.66 14.66
C MET A 1 23.24 47.86 15.29
N SER A 2 22.54 47.04 14.50
CA SER A 2 21.81 45.85 14.97
C SER A 2 21.26 45.12 13.75
N ALA A 3 21.98 44.09 13.29
CA ALA A 3 21.40 43.10 12.39
C ALA A 3 20.56 42.17 13.27
N SER A 4 19.26 42.09 12.97
CA SER A 4 18.36 41.10 13.59
C SER A 4 18.96 39.72 13.38
N GLN A 5 19.49 39.11 14.45
CA GLN A 5 20.03 37.77 14.35
C GLN A 5 18.90 36.82 13.92
N PRO A 6 19.10 35.96 12.91
CA PRO A 6 18.13 34.93 12.60
C PRO A 6 18.03 34.03 13.83
N GLN A 7 16.87 34.05 14.50
CA GLN A 7 16.58 33.11 15.57
C GLN A 7 16.80 31.70 15.01
N ALA A 8 17.76 30.97 15.56
CA ALA A 8 18.02 29.59 15.21
C ALA A 8 16.73 28.81 15.44
N ARG A 9 16.07 28.43 14.34
CA ARG A 9 14.84 27.63 14.39
C ARG A 9 15.20 26.30 15.04
N PRO A 10 14.46 25.85 16.07
CA PRO A 10 14.74 24.56 16.69
C PRO A 10 14.68 23.46 15.61
N PRO A 11 15.58 22.46 15.67
CA PRO A 11 15.58 21.36 14.71
C PRO A 11 14.23 20.67 14.75
N LEU A 12 13.61 20.52 13.58
CA LEU A 12 12.38 19.74 13.46
C LEU A 12 12.71 18.29 13.84
N PRO A 13 11.86 17.62 14.63
CA PRO A 13 12.04 16.20 14.90
C PRO A 13 12.06 15.46 13.56
N VAL A 14 13.22 14.88 13.25
CA VAL A 14 13.33 13.96 12.11
C VAL A 14 12.54 12.71 12.48
N PRO A 15 11.70 12.16 11.59
CA PRO A 15 11.03 10.90 11.85
C PRO A 15 12.08 9.79 11.88
N SER A 16 12.69 9.59 13.05
CA SER A 16 13.72 8.59 13.33
C SER A 16 13.15 7.18 13.49
N GLU A 17 11.83 7.02 13.28
CA GLU A 17 11.10 5.81 13.66
C GLU A 17 10.72 4.91 12.48
N VAL A 18 10.98 5.32 11.24
CA VAL A 18 10.61 4.49 10.08
C VAL A 18 11.67 3.42 9.88
N SER A 19 11.31 2.18 10.19
CA SER A 19 12.16 1.03 9.92
C SER A 19 12.37 0.86 8.41
N MET A 20 13.54 0.37 7.99
CA MET A 20 13.79 0.00 6.59
C MET A 20 12.71 -0.94 6.05
N ARG A 21 12.14 -1.79 6.93
CA ARG A 21 11.02 -2.67 6.60
C ARG A 21 9.76 -1.89 6.21
N ASP A 22 9.43 -0.83 6.94
CA ASP A 22 8.23 -0.03 6.70
C ASP A 22 8.36 0.79 5.41
N LEU A 23 9.58 1.24 5.10
CA LEU A 23 9.88 1.87 3.80
C LEU A 23 9.64 0.88 2.65
N LEU A 24 10.17 -0.34 2.74
CA LEU A 24 9.96 -1.38 1.73
C LEU A 24 8.49 -1.77 1.60
N ALA A 25 7.78 -1.93 2.72
CA ALA A 25 6.35 -2.22 2.72
C ALA A 25 5.54 -1.09 2.05
N SER A 26 5.89 0.16 2.32
CA SER A 26 5.27 1.33 1.69
C SER A 26 5.52 1.37 0.19
N CYS A 27 6.74 1.02 -0.27
CA CYS A 27 7.04 0.89 -1.69
C CYS A 27 6.22 -0.22 -2.37
N ALA A 28 6.07 -1.39 -1.74
CA ALA A 28 5.26 -2.48 -2.27
C ALA A 28 3.76 -2.10 -2.35
N ALA A 29 3.25 -1.38 -1.35
CA ALA A 29 1.88 -0.87 -1.36
C ALA A 29 1.66 0.14 -2.50
N ALA A 30 2.60 1.08 -2.69
CA ALA A 30 2.54 2.03 -3.80
C ALA A 30 2.52 1.32 -5.17
N ALA A 31 3.33 0.26 -5.34
CA ALA A 31 3.30 -0.56 -6.54
C ALA A 31 1.92 -1.20 -6.76
N ALA A 32 1.31 -1.79 -5.74
CA ALA A 32 -0.03 -2.38 -5.86
C ALA A 32 -1.12 -1.37 -6.27
N VAL A 33 -0.99 -0.10 -5.85
CA VAL A 33 -1.90 0.98 -6.24
C VAL A 33 -1.68 1.40 -7.70
N SER A 34 -0.41 1.59 -8.09
CA SER A 34 -0.07 2.02 -9.46
C SER A 34 -0.23 0.93 -10.51
N THR A 35 -0.06 -0.33 -10.10
CA THR A 35 -0.25 -1.52 -10.93
C THR A 35 -1.27 -2.43 -10.27
N PRO A 36 -2.57 -2.07 -10.35
CA PRO A 36 -3.61 -2.93 -9.80
C PRO A 36 -3.55 -4.29 -10.50
N PRO A 37 -3.64 -5.40 -9.73
CA PRO A 37 -3.65 -6.72 -10.32
C PRO A 37 -4.85 -6.85 -11.27
N ARG A 38 -4.68 -7.68 -12.31
CA ARG A 38 -5.79 -8.01 -13.20
C ARG A 38 -6.89 -8.66 -12.36
N ALA A 39 -8.14 -8.24 -12.59
CA ALA A 39 -9.28 -8.79 -11.87
C ALA A 39 -9.27 -10.32 -11.94
N PRO A 40 -9.54 -11.02 -10.82
CA PRO A 40 -9.62 -12.48 -10.84
C PRO A 40 -10.65 -12.90 -11.90
N GLU A 41 -10.27 -13.83 -12.77
CA GLU A 41 -11.21 -14.37 -13.75
C GLU A 41 -12.38 -15.01 -13.01
N PRO A 42 -13.63 -14.75 -13.43
CA PRO A 42 -14.77 -15.33 -12.76
C PRO A 42 -14.69 -16.85 -12.89
N GLU A 43 -14.65 -17.54 -11.74
CA GLU A 43 -14.73 -18.98 -11.67
C GLU A 43 -15.90 -19.46 -12.54
N PRO A 44 -15.67 -20.37 -13.50
CA PRO A 44 -16.75 -20.88 -14.33
C PRO A 44 -17.76 -21.53 -13.39
N ARG A 45 -18.96 -20.94 -13.30
CA ARG A 45 -20.08 -21.52 -12.57
C ARG A 45 -20.28 -22.94 -13.09
N ARG A 46 -19.82 -23.96 -12.35
CA ARG A 46 -20.18 -25.34 -12.63
C ARG A 46 -21.70 -25.37 -12.62
N ARG A 47 -22.31 -25.72 -13.75
CA ARG A 47 -23.76 -25.79 -13.90
C ARG A 47 -24.27 -26.76 -12.84
N ALA A 48 -24.95 -26.23 -11.83
CA ALA A 48 -25.65 -27.00 -10.82
C ALA A 48 -26.88 -27.64 -11.47
N GLY A 49 -26.68 -28.68 -12.28
CA GLY A 49 -27.76 -29.30 -13.06
C GLY A 49 -27.53 -30.74 -13.53
N GLU A 50 -26.34 -31.32 -13.40
CA GLU A 50 -26.03 -32.63 -14.00
C GLU A 50 -25.97 -33.80 -13.00
N GLN A 51 -26.45 -33.63 -11.76
CA GLN A 51 -26.32 -34.65 -10.70
C GLN A 51 -27.64 -35.22 -10.15
N ARG A 52 -28.78 -35.02 -10.84
CA ARG A 52 -30.06 -35.65 -10.46
C ARG A 52 -30.76 -36.26 -11.66
N GLU A 53 -30.19 -37.32 -12.23
CA GLU A 53 -30.99 -38.33 -12.94
C GLU A 53 -30.26 -39.68 -12.92
N ALA A 54 -30.20 -40.27 -11.73
CA ALA A 54 -29.87 -41.69 -11.51
C ALA A 54 -30.43 -42.11 -10.15
N ALA A 55 -31.75 -42.33 -10.08
CA ALA A 55 -32.41 -43.01 -8.97
C ALA A 55 -33.68 -43.70 -9.50
#